data_AF-A0A7C5CIP7-F1
#
_entry.id   AF-A0A7C5CIP7-F1
#
_cell.length_a   1.000
_cell.length_b   1.000
_cell.length_c   1.000
_cell.angle_alpha   90.00
_cell.angle_beta   90.00
_cell.angle_gamma   90.00
#
_symmetry.space_group_name_H-M   'P 1'
#
loop_
_entity.id
_entity.type
_entity.pdbx_description
1 polymer ?
#
loop_
_entity_poly.entity_id
_entity_poly.type
_entity_poly.pdbx_seq_one_letter_code
_entity_poly.pdbx_strand_id
1 'polypeptide(L)'
;MKGKNIDKWHLGTLESLVTERTFKRALGIESAERKEPLRGISETDIREGRGLAILAYIPFLCFIPFLSKEKNQFAYEHAKQGVMLFIVELFILISVLFWKAALFIASLVALVGVIYALQGKIWRIPYISELGDRFDI
;
A
#
# COMPACT_ATOMS: atom_id res chain seq x y z
N MET A 1 -31.72 -49.78 -60.24
CA MET A 1 -31.87 -48.54 -59.44
C MET A 1 -30.54 -48.29 -58.73
N LYS A 2 -29.81 -47.21 -59.10
CA LYS A 2 -28.46 -46.92 -58.60
C LYS A 2 -28.57 -46.15 -57.28
N GLY A 3 -28.03 -46.71 -56.19
CA GLY A 3 -27.89 -46.02 -54.91
C GLY A 3 -26.87 -44.88 -55.04
N LYS A 4 -27.32 -43.64 -54.80
CA LYS A 4 -26.43 -42.47 -54.74
C LYS A 4 -25.65 -42.53 -53.44
N ASN A 5 -24.34 -42.68 -53.59
CA ASN A 5 -23.32 -42.51 -52.57
C ASN A 5 -23.27 -41.01 -52.21
N ILE A 6 -23.92 -40.64 -51.10
CA ILE A 6 -23.95 -39.28 -50.58
C ILE A 6 -22.66 -39.03 -49.79
N ASP A 7 -21.68 -38.54 -50.56
CA ASP A 7 -20.90 -37.34 -50.26
C ASP A 7 -20.10 -37.34 -48.96
N LYS A 8 -18.88 -37.87 -49.10
CA LYS A 8 -17.71 -37.72 -48.23
C LYS A 8 -17.16 -36.29 -48.14
N TRP A 9 -17.98 -35.26 -48.40
CA TRP A 9 -17.56 -33.86 -48.49
C TRP A 9 -18.34 -33.05 -47.46
N HIS A 10 -17.62 -32.15 -46.76
CA HIS A 10 -18.05 -31.20 -45.72
C HIS A 10 -17.74 -31.54 -44.25
N LEU A 11 -17.27 -32.74 -43.90
CA LEU A 11 -16.88 -33.03 -42.51
C LEU A 11 -15.54 -32.39 -42.09
N GLY A 12 -14.60 -32.20 -43.03
CA GLY A 12 -13.28 -31.60 -42.72
C GLY A 12 -13.34 -30.11 -42.34
N THR A 13 -14.41 -29.40 -42.72
CA THR A 13 -14.62 -27.99 -42.36
C THR A 13 -15.30 -27.85 -41.00
N LEU A 14 -16.07 -28.85 -40.57
CA LEU A 14 -16.72 -28.87 -39.27
C LEU A 14 -15.76 -29.36 -38.18
N GLU A 15 -14.83 -30.27 -38.48
CA GLU A 15 -13.80 -30.69 -37.52
C GLU A 15 -12.77 -29.61 -37.22
N SER A 16 -12.44 -28.74 -38.19
CA SER A 16 -11.52 -27.61 -37.95
C SER A 16 -12.16 -26.48 -37.13
N LEU A 17 -13.50 -26.35 -37.17
CA LEU A 17 -14.28 -25.43 -36.34
C LEU A 17 -14.58 -26.01 -34.95
N VAL A 18 -14.64 -27.33 -34.83
CA VAL A 18 -14.92 -28.08 -33.59
C VAL A 18 -13.62 -28.63 -32.99
N THR A 19 -12.49 -27.93 -33.18
CA THR A 19 -11.33 -28.17 -32.33
C THR A 19 -11.58 -27.48 -30.99
N GLU A 20 -11.25 -28.18 -29.89
CA GLU A 20 -11.36 -27.67 -28.52
C GLU A 20 -10.69 -26.29 -28.38
N ARG A 21 -9.65 -26.05 -29.16
CA ARG A 21 -8.92 -24.77 -29.24
C ARG A 21 -9.78 -23.64 -29.81
N THR A 22 -10.48 -23.86 -30.91
CA THR A 22 -11.34 -22.87 -31.57
C THR A 22 -12.58 -22.57 -30.72
N PHE A 23 -13.13 -23.60 -30.08
CA PHE A 23 -14.24 -23.48 -29.14
C PHE A 23 -13.87 -22.69 -27.87
N LYS A 24 -12.69 -22.95 -27.28
CA LYS A 24 -12.16 -22.18 -26.13
C LYS A 24 -11.87 -20.71 -26.48
N ARG A 25 -11.48 -20.41 -27.73
CA ARG A 25 -11.36 -19.02 -28.23
C ARG A 25 -12.71 -18.33 -28.38
N ALA A 26 -13.68 -19.00 -28.99
CA ALA A 26 -15.01 -18.45 -29.22
C ALA A 26 -15.76 -18.18 -27.90
N LEU A 27 -15.54 -18.99 -26.88
CA LEU A 27 -16.12 -18.80 -25.54
C LEU A 27 -15.35 -17.80 -24.67
N GLY A 28 -14.25 -17.21 -25.16
CA GLY A 28 -13.41 -16.31 -24.35
C GLY A 28 -12.74 -16.99 -23.14
N ILE A 29 -12.74 -18.33 -23.11
CA ILE A 29 -12.15 -19.11 -22.02
C ILE A 29 -10.62 -19.17 -22.18
N GLU A 30 -10.08 -19.11 -23.41
CA GLU A 30 -8.62 -18.98 -23.64
C GLU A 30 -8.07 -17.65 -23.09
N SER A 31 -8.87 -16.58 -23.04
CA SER A 31 -8.49 -15.32 -22.38
C SER A 31 -8.55 -15.40 -20.85
N ALA A 32 -9.34 -16.31 -20.28
CA ALA A 32 -9.44 -16.50 -18.83
C ALA A 32 -8.33 -17.42 -18.28
N GLU A 33 -7.85 -18.38 -19.09
CA GLU A 33 -6.71 -19.25 -18.74
C GLU A 33 -5.35 -18.59 -19.04
N ARG A 34 -5.37 -17.45 -19.71
CA ARG A 34 -4.21 -16.58 -19.80
C ARG A 34 -3.90 -16.08 -18.39
N LYS A 35 -2.87 -16.64 -17.77
CA LYS A 35 -2.12 -16.00 -16.68
C LYS A 35 -1.51 -14.70 -17.24
N GLU A 36 -2.34 -13.69 -17.48
CA GLU A 36 -1.85 -12.32 -17.65
C GLU A 36 -1.13 -11.99 -16.34
N PRO A 37 0.20 -11.87 -16.35
CA PRO A 37 0.91 -11.52 -15.15
C PRO A 37 0.39 -10.15 -14.74
N LEU A 38 0.10 -9.95 -13.46
CA LEU A 38 -0.26 -8.65 -12.90
C LEU A 38 0.73 -7.59 -13.46
N ARG A 39 0.27 -6.78 -14.41
CA ARG A 39 1.06 -5.77 -15.16
C ARG A 39 2.31 -6.24 -15.93
N GLY A 40 2.38 -7.49 -16.39
CA GLY A 40 3.54 -7.97 -17.16
C GLY A 40 4.78 -8.30 -16.33
N ILE A 41 4.63 -8.48 -15.02
CA ILE A 41 5.70 -8.95 -14.13
C ILE A 41 5.92 -10.46 -14.34
N SER A 42 7.13 -10.86 -14.73
CA SER A 42 7.44 -12.27 -14.97
C SER A 42 7.65 -13.06 -13.67
N GLU A 43 7.46 -14.39 -13.71
CA GLU A 43 7.81 -15.28 -12.58
C GLU A 43 9.29 -15.17 -12.19
N THR A 44 10.17 -14.90 -13.16
CA THR A 44 11.58 -14.60 -12.95
C THR A 44 11.78 -13.31 -12.17
N ASP A 45 11.07 -12.23 -12.52
CA ASP A 45 11.12 -10.96 -11.77
C ASP A 45 10.67 -11.15 -10.32
N ILE A 46 9.65 -11.97 -10.08
CA ILE A 46 9.18 -12.28 -8.72
C ILE A 46 10.25 -13.04 -7.95
N ARG A 47 10.87 -14.06 -8.55
CA ARG A 47 11.87 -14.89 -7.87
C ARG A 47 13.13 -14.09 -7.51
N GLU A 48 13.63 -13.28 -8.43
CA GLU A 48 14.84 -12.48 -8.24
C GLU A 48 14.59 -11.22 -7.40
N GLY A 49 13.42 -10.61 -7.55
CA GLY A 49 13.03 -9.39 -6.87
C GLY A 49 12.55 -9.59 -5.43
N ARG A 50 12.29 -10.82 -4.99
CA ARG A 50 11.70 -11.11 -3.67
C ARG A 50 12.50 -10.53 -2.50
N GLY A 51 13.82 -10.65 -2.52
CA GLY A 51 14.68 -10.09 -1.47
C GLY A 51 14.58 -8.57 -1.40
N LEU A 52 14.62 -7.90 -2.56
CA LEU A 52 14.47 -6.45 -2.68
C LEU A 52 13.06 -5.98 -2.29
N ALA A 53 12.03 -6.77 -2.60
CA ALA A 53 10.65 -6.50 -2.20
C ALA A 53 10.45 -6.60 -0.68
N ILE A 54 11.15 -7.50 0.01
CA ILE A 54 11.13 -7.55 1.48
C ILE A 54 11.87 -6.33 2.04
N LEU A 55 13.04 -6.02 1.48
CA LEU A 55 13.85 -4.86 1.87
C LEU A 55 13.09 -3.53 1.74
N ALA A 56 12.17 -3.46 0.77
CA ALA A 56 11.28 -2.32 0.56
C ALA A 56 10.49 -1.92 1.81
N TYR A 57 10.18 -2.85 2.72
CA TYR A 57 9.38 -2.56 3.90
C TYR A 57 10.20 -2.24 5.15
N ILE A 58 11.53 -2.24 5.03
CA ILE A 58 12.41 -1.82 6.13
C ILE A 58 12.61 -0.30 6.04
N PRO A 59 12.35 0.47 7.12
CA PRO A 59 12.53 1.92 7.13
C PRO A 59 13.93 2.33 6.66
N PHE A 60 14.03 3.44 5.90
CA PHE A 60 15.23 3.92 5.19
C PHE A 60 15.77 2.99 4.09
N LEU A 61 15.73 1.67 4.25
CA LEU A 61 16.18 0.72 3.23
C LEU A 61 15.17 0.60 2.09
N CYS A 62 13.93 1.04 2.29
CA CYS A 62 12.89 1.16 1.26
C CYS A 62 13.33 1.96 0.01
N PHE A 63 14.27 2.89 0.16
CA PHE A 63 14.78 3.70 -0.95
C PHE A 63 15.70 2.92 -1.90
N ILE A 64 16.32 1.82 -1.45
CA ILE A 64 17.22 1.00 -2.27
C ILE A 64 16.47 0.39 -3.48
N PRO A 65 15.39 -0.40 -3.29
CA PRO A 65 14.61 -0.92 -4.40
C PRO A 65 13.80 0.18 -5.12
N PHE A 66 13.46 1.28 -4.43
CA PHE A 66 12.73 2.41 -5.04
C PHE A 66 13.55 3.12 -6.11
N LEU A 67 14.85 3.36 -5.84
CA LEU A 67 15.77 3.97 -6.79
C LEU A 67 16.25 2.99 -7.88
N SER A 68 16.04 1.68 -7.69
CA SER A 68 16.48 0.61 -8.60
C SER A 68 15.38 0.14 -9.56
N LYS A 69 14.50 1.04 -10.01
CA LYS A 69 13.34 0.72 -10.86
C LYS A 69 13.66 -0.16 -12.06
N GLU A 70 14.75 0.13 -12.76
CA GLU A 70 15.15 -0.54 -14.00
C GLU A 70 15.60 -2.01 -13.78
N LYS A 71 15.87 -2.41 -12.53
CA LYS A 71 16.40 -3.75 -12.24
C LYS A 71 15.31 -4.79 -12.05
N ASN A 72 14.17 -4.41 -11.48
CA ASN A 72 13.12 -5.36 -11.14
C ASN A 72 11.79 -4.64 -10.87
N GLN A 73 10.81 -4.84 -11.76
CA GLN A 73 9.51 -4.18 -11.65
C GLN A 73 8.72 -4.63 -10.42
N PHE A 74 8.83 -5.92 -10.03
CA PHE A 74 8.17 -6.45 -8.83
C PHE A 74 8.65 -5.75 -7.55
N ALA A 75 9.97 -5.68 -7.35
CA ALA A 75 10.57 -5.01 -6.20
C ALA A 75 10.24 -3.51 -6.17
N TYR A 76 10.21 -2.84 -7.32
CA TYR A 76 9.87 -1.42 -7.41
C TYR A 76 8.42 -1.12 -6.98
N GLU A 77 7.46 -2.00 -7.31
CA GLU A 77 6.07 -1.85 -6.86
C GLU A 77 5.97 -1.95 -5.32
N HIS A 78 6.69 -2.90 -4.72
CA HIS A 78 6.77 -3.01 -3.26
C HIS A 78 7.50 -1.82 -2.63
N ALA A 79 8.53 -1.29 -3.29
CA ALA A 79 9.26 -0.11 -2.85
C ALA A 79 8.36 1.14 -2.73
N LYS A 80 7.45 1.36 -3.69
CA LYS A 80 6.47 2.46 -3.60
C LYS A 80 5.59 2.34 -2.35
N GLN A 81 5.15 1.13 -2.01
CA GLN A 81 4.36 0.88 -0.81
C GLN A 81 5.18 1.11 0.47
N GLY A 82 6.42 0.60 0.48
CA GLY A 82 7.36 0.80 1.58
C GLY A 82 7.69 2.26 1.86
N VAL A 83 7.90 3.07 0.82
CA VAL A 83 8.11 4.52 0.96
C VAL A 83 6.87 5.21 1.56
N MET A 84 5.66 4.82 1.13
CA MET A 84 4.43 5.37 1.70
C MET A 84 4.29 5.02 3.19
N LEU A 85 4.61 3.78 3.58
CA LEU A 85 4.64 3.36 4.98
C LEU A 85 5.66 4.17 5.78
N PHE A 86 6.87 4.35 5.25
CA PHE A 86 7.92 5.14 5.89
C PHE A 86 7.50 6.60 6.13
N ILE A 87 6.78 7.22 5.18
CA ILE A 87 6.23 8.57 5.37
C ILE A 87 5.21 8.59 6.52
N VAL A 88 4.32 7.61 6.59
CA VAL A 88 3.33 7.49 7.69
C VAL A 88 4.05 7.31 9.04
N GLU A 89 5.06 6.46 9.10
CA GLU A 89 5.89 6.28 10.31
C GLU A 89 6.53 7.60 10.76
N LEU A 90 7.06 8.40 9.83
CA LEU A 90 7.66 9.69 10.14
C LEU A 90 6.64 10.67 10.73
N PHE A 91 5.43 10.73 10.18
CA PHE A 91 4.35 11.56 10.74
C PHE A 91 3.99 11.13 12.18
N ILE A 92 3.89 9.83 12.43
CA ILE A 92 3.60 9.30 13.77
C ILE A 92 4.72 9.67 14.74
N LEU A 93 5.99 9.50 14.35
CA LEU A 93 7.13 9.84 15.19
C LEU A 93 7.16 11.33 15.56
N ILE A 94 6.94 12.22 14.58
CA ILE A 94 6.89 13.67 14.80
C ILE A 94 5.72 14.02 15.73
N SER A 95 4.55 13.42 15.52
CA SER A 95 3.38 13.65 16.37
C SER A 95 3.62 13.22 17.82
N VAL A 96 4.24 12.06 18.03
CA VAL A 96 4.61 11.57 19.36
C VAL A 96 5.60 12.52 20.05
N LEU A 97 6.62 12.99 19.34
CA LEU A 97 7.59 13.95 19.88
C LEU A 97 6.92 15.29 20.24
N PHE A 98 6.02 15.78 19.39
CA PHE A 98 5.24 16.99 19.65
C PHE A 98 4.43 16.86 20.94
N TRP A 99 3.67 15.77 21.10
CA TRP A 99 2.83 15.57 22.28
C TRP A 99 3.67 15.40 23.56
N LYS A 100 4.80 14.71 23.48
CA LYS A 100 5.77 14.62 24.59
C LYS A 100 6.30 15.99 25.00
N ALA A 101 6.67 16.83 24.04
CA ALA A 101 7.14 18.19 24.33
C ALA A 101 6.04 19.05 24.96
N ALA A 102 4.80 18.96 24.45
CA ALA A 102 3.66 19.66 25.01
C ALA A 102 3.38 19.26 26.47
N LEU A 103 3.39 17.95 26.77
CA LEU A 103 3.23 17.44 28.13
C LEU A 103 4.36 17.88 29.06
N PHE A 104 5.59 17.92 28.55
CA PHE A 104 6.74 18.41 29.32
C PHE A 104 6.57 19.89 29.69
N ILE A 105 6.20 20.73 28.72
CA ILE A 105 5.94 22.17 28.97
C ILE A 105 4.77 22.35 29.95
N ALA A 106 3.67 21.61 29.77
CA ALA A 106 2.53 21.66 30.69
C ALA A 106 2.93 21.28 32.12
N SER A 107 3.81 20.29 32.28
CA SER A 107 4.36 19.88 33.58
C SER A 107 5.21 20.98 34.24
N LEU A 108 6.01 21.71 33.45
CA LEU A 108 6.76 22.87 33.96
C LEU A 108 5.83 24.00 34.41
N VAL A 109 4.79 24.29 33.63
CA VAL A 109 3.78 25.31 34.00
C VAL A 109 3.05 24.90 35.28
N ALA A 110 2.66 23.63 35.39
CA ALA A 110 2.03 23.10 36.60
C ALA A 110 2.95 23.24 37.83
N LEU A 111 4.24 22.96 37.68
CA LEU A 111 5.23 23.15 38.75
C LEU A 111 5.31 24.61 39.20
N VAL A 112 5.33 25.56 38.27
CA VAL A 112 5.29 26.99 38.61
C VAL A 112 4.00 27.34 39.35
N GLY A 113 2.86 26.80 38.91
CA GLY A 113 1.58 26.95 39.61
C GLY A 113 1.64 26.46 41.07
N VAL A 114 2.24 25.30 41.31
CA VAL A 114 2.46 24.77 42.67
C VAL A 114 3.32 25.73 43.50
N ILE A 115 4.41 26.27 42.95
CA ILE A 115 5.27 27.22 43.67
C ILE A 115 4.50 28.48 44.08
N TYR A 116 3.67 29.05 43.20
CA TYR A 116 2.85 30.22 43.51
C TYR A 116 1.77 29.91 44.55
N ALA A 117 1.13 28.73 44.46
CA ALA A 117 0.16 28.28 45.44
C ALA A 117 0.79 28.14 46.84
N LEU A 118 1.99 27.58 46.93
CA LEU A 118 2.75 27.49 48.18
C LEU A 118 3.13 28.87 48.74
N GLN A 119 3.25 29.89 47.89
CA GLN A 119 3.48 31.28 48.30
C GLN A 119 2.20 32.03 48.69
N GLY A 120 1.03 31.39 48.62
CA GLY A 120 -0.27 32.04 48.87
C GLY A 120 -0.64 33.09 47.81
N LYS A 121 -0.03 33.03 46.62
CA LYS A 121 -0.28 33.97 45.52
C LYS A 121 -1.12 33.31 44.44
N ILE A 122 -2.10 34.04 43.91
CA ILE A 122 -2.84 33.62 42.72
C ILE A 122 -2.00 33.97 41.50
N TRP A 123 -1.56 32.96 40.77
CA TRP A 123 -0.92 33.14 39.46
C TRP A 123 -1.93 32.86 38.36
N ARG A 124 -2.23 33.88 37.55
CA ARG A 124 -3.03 33.73 36.34
C ARG A 124 -2.15 33.28 35.20
N ILE A 125 -2.26 32.00 34.83
CA ILE A 125 -1.61 31.45 33.65
C ILE A 125 -2.20 32.14 32.41
N PRO A 126 -1.40 32.82 31.58
CA PRO A 126 -1.89 33.50 30.39
C PRO A 126 -2.59 32.51 29.46
N TYR A 127 -3.66 32.96 28.78
CA TYR A 127 -4.57 32.18 27.93
C TYR A 127 -5.44 31.13 28.65
N ILE A 128 -4.92 30.40 29.64
CA ILE A 128 -5.68 29.37 30.37
C ILE A 128 -6.65 29.99 31.38
N SER A 129 -6.23 31.03 32.10
CA SER A 129 -7.08 31.67 33.12
C SER A 129 -8.33 32.28 32.50
N GLU A 130 -8.18 32.88 31.33
CA GLU A 130 -9.29 33.50 30.59
C GLU A 130 -10.26 32.44 30.01
N LEU A 131 -9.79 31.21 29.77
CA LEU A 131 -10.65 30.08 29.40
C LEU A 131 -11.44 29.57 30.61
N GLY A 132 -10.80 29.43 31.77
CA GLY A 132 -11.50 29.07 33.01
C GLY A 132 -12.60 30.08 33.36
N ASP A 133 -12.26 31.37 33.34
CA ASP A 133 -13.20 32.47 33.59
C ASP A 133 -14.38 32.48 32.60
N ARG A 134 -14.17 32.04 31.34
CA ARG A 134 -15.23 32.01 30.32
C ARG A 134 -16.18 30.82 30.44
N PHE A 135 -15.68 29.68 30.88
CA PHE A 135 -16.45 28.44 30.98
C PHE A 135 -16.93 28.16 32.41
N ASP A 136 -16.66 29.07 33.35
CA ASP A 136 -17.02 28.98 34.78
C ASP A 136 -16.50 27.68 35.43
N ILE A 137 -15.22 27.36 35.15
CA ILE A 137 -14.50 26.14 35.60
C ILE A 137 -13.12 26.47 36.19
#